data_AF-A0A367FC87-F1
#
_entry.id   AF-A0A367FC87-F1
#
_cell.length_a   1.000
_cell.length_b   1.000
_cell.length_c   1.000
_cell.angle_alpha   90.00
_cell.angle_beta   90.00
_cell.angle_gamma   90.00
#
_symmetry.space_group_name_H-M   'P 1'
#
loop_
_entity.id
_entity.type
_entity.pdbx_description
1 polymer ?
#
loop_
_entity_poly.entity_id
_entity_poly.type
_entity_poly.pdbx_seq_one_letter_code
_entity_poly.pdbx_strand_id
1 'polypeptide(L)'
;MLGRPRQDLHRADRILDSAAELLLRLGYRKVTIEDIARHAGIGKGTVYLHWRTKQQLFEALLLREALTYVEGLVDELRRDPSTVLPHRLLAASFLIVHDRPVLRALFGGDAEQLQARPADSPTRGHELLATARFFAVLTRHGLFRDDVPNLAYALTATHAGFLLMDNLGETGPTATAPDVRARAGSLAHVVRTAFEPAGPPDPQAVASAAAEVLEAIADVIPPYRERIYGYRRAQEAAETSGAHSAPATAREPVPGDTGRRRPT
;
A
#
# COMPACT_ATOMS: atom_id res chain seq x y z
N MET A 1 12.73 -32.02 11.94
CA MET A 1 11.50 -31.20 11.83
C MET A 1 11.76 -29.91 11.02
N LEU A 2 11.97 -29.99 9.70
CA LEU A 2 12.35 -28.83 8.85
C LEU A 2 11.27 -28.40 7.82
N GLY A 3 10.03 -28.89 7.93
CA GLY A 3 8.94 -28.60 6.98
C GLY A 3 7.92 -27.52 7.41
N ARG A 4 8.04 -26.97 8.62
CA ARG A 4 7.01 -26.11 9.25
C ARG A 4 6.89 -24.67 8.69
N PRO A 5 7.97 -23.96 8.31
CA PRO A 5 7.87 -22.55 7.91
C PRO A 5 7.13 -22.35 6.57
N ARG A 6 7.38 -23.20 5.56
CA ARG A 6 6.77 -23.07 4.23
C ARG A 6 5.27 -23.40 4.22
N GLN A 7 4.86 -24.43 4.98
CA GLN A 7 3.44 -24.79 5.09
C GLN A 7 2.62 -23.72 5.80
N ASP A 8 3.25 -22.97 6.68
CA ASP A 8 2.61 -21.91 7.44
C ASP A 8 2.36 -20.65 6.62
N LEU A 9 3.35 -20.26 5.79
CA LEU A 9 3.19 -19.17 4.83
C LEU A 9 2.09 -19.48 3.82
N HIS A 10 2.06 -20.71 3.27
CA HIS A 10 1.02 -21.13 2.34
C HIS A 10 -0.39 -21.13 2.96
N ARG A 11 -0.51 -21.30 4.29
CA ARG A 11 -1.79 -21.16 5.00
C ARG A 11 -2.17 -19.70 5.17
N ALA A 12 -1.22 -18.86 5.58
CA ALA A 12 -1.45 -17.42 5.69
C ALA A 12 -1.90 -16.84 4.34
N ASP A 13 -1.24 -17.19 3.25
CA ASP A 13 -1.59 -16.73 1.91
C ASP A 13 -3.01 -17.12 1.52
N ARG A 14 -3.41 -18.39 1.73
CA ARG A 14 -4.79 -18.86 1.48
C ARG A 14 -5.85 -18.09 2.28
N ILE A 15 -5.54 -17.73 3.53
CA ILE A 15 -6.45 -16.94 4.37
C ILE A 15 -6.59 -15.52 3.81
N LEU A 16 -5.46 -14.91 3.44
CA LEU A 16 -5.45 -13.56 2.86
C LEU A 16 -6.14 -13.51 1.49
N ASP A 17 -5.98 -14.53 0.65
CA ASP A 17 -6.72 -14.67 -0.62
C ASP A 17 -8.23 -14.73 -0.39
N SER A 18 -8.66 -15.56 0.56
CA SER A 18 -10.07 -15.67 0.93
C SER A 18 -10.62 -14.35 1.48
N ALA A 19 -9.82 -13.64 2.26
CA ALA A 19 -10.19 -12.33 2.79
C ALA A 19 -10.28 -11.27 1.68
N ALA A 20 -9.37 -11.30 0.69
CA ALA A 20 -9.41 -10.40 -0.46
C ALA A 20 -10.70 -10.58 -1.28
N GLU A 21 -11.08 -11.82 -1.58
CA GLU A 21 -12.31 -12.13 -2.32
C GLU A 21 -13.56 -11.65 -1.57
N LEU A 22 -13.66 -11.95 -0.27
CA LEU A 22 -14.80 -11.55 0.55
C LEU A 22 -14.85 -10.03 0.76
N LEU A 23 -13.70 -9.37 0.89
CA LEU A 23 -13.60 -7.91 1.01
C LEU A 23 -14.16 -7.21 -0.22
N LEU A 24 -13.75 -7.65 -1.41
CA LEU A 24 -14.22 -7.08 -2.68
C LEU A 24 -15.71 -7.32 -2.90
N ARG A 25 -16.23 -8.47 -2.44
CA ARG A 25 -17.64 -8.83 -2.64
C ARG A 25 -18.59 -8.19 -1.63
N LEU A 26 -18.19 -8.10 -0.36
CA LEU A 26 -19.09 -7.74 0.75
C LEU A 26 -18.72 -6.42 1.44
N GLY A 27 -17.50 -5.92 1.21
CA GLY A 27 -16.93 -4.78 1.91
C GLY A 27 -16.48 -5.11 3.33
N TYR A 28 -15.57 -4.31 3.89
CA TYR A 28 -14.93 -4.60 5.17
C TYR A 28 -15.95 -4.84 6.29
N ARG A 29 -16.99 -4.01 6.39
CA ARG A 29 -17.96 -4.06 7.52
C ARG A 29 -18.70 -5.39 7.62
N LYS A 30 -19.05 -6.01 6.49
CA LYS A 30 -19.92 -7.21 6.46
C LYS A 30 -19.16 -8.52 6.60
N VAL A 31 -17.87 -8.55 6.29
CA VAL A 31 -17.04 -9.78 6.38
C VAL A 31 -16.70 -10.13 7.83
N THR A 32 -16.85 -11.39 8.22
CA THR A 32 -16.36 -11.87 9.53
C THR A 32 -15.17 -12.82 9.39
N ILE A 33 -14.40 -13.02 10.47
CA ILE A 33 -13.34 -14.06 10.53
C ILE A 33 -13.92 -15.46 10.27
N GLU A 34 -15.16 -15.70 10.66
CA GLU A 34 -15.82 -16.98 10.44
C GLU A 34 -16.13 -17.21 8.95
N ASP A 35 -16.60 -16.18 8.25
CA ASP A 35 -16.82 -16.25 6.80
C ASP A 35 -15.50 -16.53 6.07
N ILE A 36 -14.42 -15.85 6.47
CA ILE A 36 -13.07 -16.07 5.90
C ILE A 36 -12.59 -17.49 6.15
N ALA A 37 -12.72 -18.01 7.38
CA ALA A 37 -12.31 -19.37 7.71
C ALA A 37 -13.09 -20.41 6.90
N ARG A 38 -14.42 -20.21 6.78
CA ARG A 38 -15.31 -21.09 6.00
C ARG A 38 -14.96 -21.07 4.52
N HIS A 39 -14.77 -19.88 3.94
CA HIS A 39 -14.38 -19.71 2.54
C HIS A 39 -13.00 -20.32 2.24
N ALA A 40 -12.05 -20.13 3.14
CA ALA A 40 -10.72 -20.73 3.06
C ALA A 40 -10.71 -22.25 3.29
N GLY A 41 -11.82 -22.85 3.73
CA GLY A 41 -11.90 -24.28 4.06
C GLY A 41 -11.05 -24.68 5.27
N ILE A 42 -10.94 -23.81 6.28
CA ILE A 42 -10.15 -24.04 7.50
C ILE A 42 -10.96 -23.76 8.76
N GLY A 43 -10.44 -24.19 9.92
CA GLY A 43 -11.04 -23.86 11.21
C GLY A 43 -10.80 -22.41 11.62
N LYS A 44 -11.77 -21.79 12.29
CA LYS A 44 -11.67 -20.42 12.84
C LYS A 44 -10.44 -20.24 13.74
N GLY A 45 -10.12 -21.24 14.56
CA GLY A 45 -8.93 -21.23 15.41
C GLY A 45 -7.63 -21.09 14.61
N THR A 46 -7.56 -21.67 13.40
CA THR A 46 -6.39 -21.53 12.52
C THR A 46 -6.18 -20.09 12.07
N VAL A 47 -7.24 -19.34 11.79
CA VAL A 47 -7.11 -17.91 11.45
C VAL A 47 -6.52 -17.13 12.63
N TYR A 48 -6.97 -17.41 13.85
CA TYR A 48 -6.47 -16.75 15.06
C TYR A 48 -5.01 -17.07 15.41
N LEU A 49 -4.45 -18.18 14.89
CA LEU A 49 -3.00 -18.48 15.01
C LEU A 49 -2.12 -17.55 14.16
N HIS A 50 -2.71 -16.83 13.20
CA HIS A 50 -2.02 -15.86 12.35
C HIS A 50 -2.37 -14.42 12.76
N TRP A 51 -3.66 -14.12 12.95
CA TRP A 51 -4.14 -12.77 13.30
C TRP A 51 -5.22 -12.82 14.38
N ARG A 52 -5.01 -12.08 15.49
CA ARG A 52 -5.93 -12.10 16.64
C ARG A 52 -7.21 -11.33 16.41
N THR A 53 -7.17 -10.35 15.51
CA THR A 53 -8.31 -9.50 15.19
C THR A 53 -8.55 -9.46 13.69
N LYS A 54 -9.80 -9.18 13.31
CA LYS A 54 -10.18 -8.87 11.93
C LYS A 54 -9.34 -7.73 11.36
N GLN A 55 -9.11 -6.69 12.16
CA GLN A 55 -8.29 -5.55 11.76
C GLN A 55 -6.86 -5.97 11.39
N GLN A 56 -6.19 -6.76 12.23
CA GLN A 56 -4.83 -7.26 11.95
C GLN A 56 -4.76 -8.08 10.66
N LEU A 57 -5.77 -8.91 10.40
CA LEU A 57 -5.85 -9.70 9.17
C LEU A 57 -5.94 -8.79 7.95
N PHE A 58 -6.82 -7.79 7.99
CA PHE A 58 -6.99 -6.86 6.87
C PHE A 58 -5.80 -5.91 6.69
N GLU A 59 -5.15 -5.47 7.78
CA GLU A 59 -3.87 -4.75 7.71
C GLU A 59 -2.80 -5.60 7.01
N ALA A 60 -2.68 -6.88 7.36
CA ALA A 60 -1.76 -7.80 6.71
C ALA A 60 -2.10 -8.03 5.24
N LEU A 61 -3.39 -8.10 4.89
CA LEU A 61 -3.83 -8.18 3.49
C LEU A 61 -3.38 -6.94 2.71
N LEU A 62 -3.65 -5.74 3.21
CA LEU A 62 -3.27 -4.49 2.53
C LEU A 62 -1.76 -4.35 2.37
N LEU A 63 -0.99 -4.72 3.40
CA LEU A 63 0.47 -4.75 3.33
C LEU A 63 0.97 -5.78 2.30
N ARG A 64 0.32 -6.94 2.20
CA ARG A 64 0.65 -7.94 1.17
C ARG A 64 0.40 -7.40 -0.23
N GLU A 65 -0.75 -6.75 -0.46
CA GLU A 65 -1.05 -6.15 -1.77
C GLU A 65 -0.05 -5.04 -2.12
N ALA A 66 0.29 -4.17 -1.16
CA ALA A 66 1.30 -3.13 -1.33
C ALA A 66 2.69 -3.72 -1.62
N LEU A 67 3.09 -4.80 -0.94
CA LEU A 67 4.35 -5.50 -1.24
C LEU A 67 4.33 -6.09 -2.66
N THR A 68 3.22 -6.73 -3.04
CA THR A 68 3.10 -7.34 -4.38
C THR A 68 3.05 -6.28 -5.49
N TYR A 69 2.60 -5.07 -5.19
CA TYR A 69 2.71 -3.90 -6.08
C TYR A 69 4.17 -3.45 -6.26
N VAL A 70 4.89 -3.29 -5.14
CA VAL A 70 6.32 -2.90 -5.17
C VAL A 70 7.17 -3.94 -5.89
N GLU A 71 6.93 -5.23 -5.64
CA GLU A 71 7.63 -6.32 -6.32
C GLU A 71 7.38 -6.31 -7.83
N GLY A 72 6.14 -6.03 -8.27
CA GLY A 72 5.82 -5.87 -9.68
C GLY A 72 6.61 -4.75 -10.35
N LEU A 73 6.73 -3.58 -9.70
CA LEU A 73 7.54 -2.47 -10.21
C LEU A 73 9.03 -2.80 -10.26
N VAL A 74 9.53 -3.50 -9.25
CA VAL A 74 10.92 -3.98 -9.22
C VAL A 74 11.19 -4.94 -10.37
N ASP A 75 10.27 -5.84 -10.67
CA ASP A 75 10.42 -6.79 -11.77
C ASP A 75 10.39 -6.08 -13.14
N GLU A 76 9.54 -5.08 -13.32
CA GLU A 76 9.57 -4.22 -14.53
C GLU A 76 10.91 -3.50 -14.66
N LEU A 77 11.41 -2.90 -13.58
CA LEU A 77 12.66 -2.15 -13.57
C LEU A 77 13.90 -3.03 -13.80
N ARG A 78 13.91 -4.26 -13.27
CA ARG A 78 14.97 -5.25 -13.53
C ARG A 78 14.97 -5.73 -14.97
N ARG A 79 13.78 -5.86 -15.57
CA ARG A 79 13.63 -6.30 -16.97
C ARG A 79 14.07 -5.22 -17.95
N ASP A 80 13.72 -3.97 -17.67
CA ASP A 80 14.08 -2.81 -18.48
C ASP A 80 14.44 -1.63 -17.57
N PRO A 81 15.73 -1.27 -17.41
CA PRO A 81 16.17 -0.13 -16.62
C PRO A 81 15.54 1.20 -17.04
N SER A 82 15.12 1.34 -18.30
CA SER A 82 14.44 2.55 -18.76
C SER A 82 13.04 2.74 -18.14
N THR A 83 12.50 1.71 -17.48
CA THR A 83 11.30 1.84 -16.64
C THR A 83 11.46 2.86 -15.52
N VAL A 84 12.69 3.20 -15.11
CA VAL A 84 12.93 4.26 -14.10
C VAL A 84 12.45 5.63 -14.56
N LEU A 85 12.31 5.85 -15.87
CA LEU A 85 11.78 7.10 -16.41
C LEU A 85 10.34 7.33 -15.92
N PRO A 86 10.00 8.52 -15.40
CA PRO A 86 8.71 8.79 -14.77
C PRO A 86 7.50 8.31 -15.57
N HIS A 87 7.45 8.56 -16.88
CA HIS A 87 6.35 8.18 -17.75
C HIS A 87 6.18 6.67 -17.88
N ARG A 88 7.28 5.92 -17.86
CA ARG A 88 7.25 4.45 -17.94
C ARG A 88 6.90 3.85 -16.59
N LEU A 89 7.50 4.37 -15.52
CA LEU A 89 7.23 3.90 -14.16
C LEU A 89 5.76 4.10 -13.79
N LEU A 90 5.20 5.28 -14.04
CA LEU A 90 3.82 5.59 -13.68
C LEU A 90 2.81 4.86 -14.59
N ALA A 91 3.14 4.62 -15.86
CA ALA A 91 2.31 3.77 -16.71
C ALA A 91 2.34 2.29 -16.25
N ALA A 92 3.51 1.76 -15.88
CA ALA A 92 3.63 0.43 -15.32
C ALA A 92 2.86 0.30 -13.98
N SER A 93 3.01 1.29 -13.09
CA SER A 93 2.26 1.40 -11.85
C SER A 93 0.74 1.36 -12.11
N PHE A 94 0.26 2.17 -13.05
CA PHE A 94 -1.15 2.21 -13.42
C PHE A 94 -1.66 0.83 -13.88
N LEU A 95 -0.91 0.15 -14.74
CA LEU A 95 -1.27 -1.19 -15.22
C LEU A 95 -1.32 -2.21 -14.06
N ILE A 96 -0.30 -2.22 -13.19
CA ILE A 96 -0.24 -3.13 -12.04
C ILE A 96 -1.43 -2.92 -11.09
N VAL A 97 -1.81 -1.66 -10.84
CA VAL A 97 -2.96 -1.34 -10.00
C VAL A 97 -4.26 -1.85 -10.64
N HIS A 98 -4.41 -1.72 -11.96
CA HIS A 98 -5.63 -2.15 -12.66
C HIS A 98 -5.75 -3.67 -12.81
N ASP A 99 -4.64 -4.41 -12.85
CA ASP A 99 -4.64 -5.87 -12.88
C ASP A 99 -5.01 -6.50 -11.52
N ARG A 100 -5.05 -5.71 -10.44
CA ARG A 100 -5.23 -6.17 -9.06
C ARG A 100 -6.46 -5.50 -8.42
N PRO A 101 -7.61 -6.19 -8.30
CA PRO A 101 -8.84 -5.58 -7.81
C PRO A 101 -8.75 -4.92 -6.43
N VAL A 102 -7.97 -5.48 -5.50
CA VAL A 102 -7.77 -4.88 -4.16
C VAL A 102 -6.96 -3.59 -4.25
N LEU A 103 -5.91 -3.54 -5.08
CA LEU A 103 -5.13 -2.32 -5.31
C LEU A 103 -5.97 -1.26 -5.98
N ARG A 104 -6.79 -1.63 -6.97
CA ARG A 104 -7.74 -0.70 -7.59
C ARG A 104 -8.71 -0.11 -6.57
N ALA A 105 -9.26 -0.92 -5.67
CA ALA A 105 -10.13 -0.40 -4.61
C ALA A 105 -9.37 0.52 -3.62
N LEU A 106 -8.11 0.19 -3.30
CA LEU A 106 -7.27 0.97 -2.40
C LEU A 106 -6.86 2.34 -3.00
N PHE A 107 -6.44 2.36 -4.26
CA PHE A 107 -5.93 3.55 -4.95
C PHE A 107 -7.02 4.35 -5.67
N GLY A 108 -8.11 3.70 -6.08
CA GLY A 108 -9.23 4.28 -6.81
C GLY A 108 -10.19 5.10 -5.93
N GLY A 109 -10.09 5.03 -4.61
CA GLY A 109 -10.89 5.85 -3.69
C GLY A 109 -12.01 5.10 -2.95
N ASP A 110 -12.14 3.79 -3.15
CA ASP A 110 -13.04 2.94 -2.34
C ASP A 110 -12.42 2.58 -0.97
N ALA A 111 -11.34 3.26 -0.59
CA ALA A 111 -10.60 3.05 0.64
C ALA A 111 -11.47 3.22 1.91
N GLU A 112 -12.53 4.05 1.85
CA GLU A 112 -13.55 4.12 2.91
C GLU A 112 -14.33 2.82 3.10
N GLN A 113 -14.63 2.10 2.02
CA GLN A 113 -15.27 0.78 2.10
C GLN A 113 -14.34 -0.27 2.72
N LEU A 114 -13.03 -0.06 2.58
CA LEU A 114 -11.99 -0.90 3.19
C LEU A 114 -11.69 -0.51 4.65
N GLN A 115 -12.25 0.59 5.16
CA GLN A 115 -11.85 1.24 6.42
C GLN A 115 -10.33 1.45 6.50
N ALA A 116 -9.69 1.67 5.37
CA ALA A 116 -8.26 1.82 5.25
C ALA A 116 -7.99 3.21 4.70
N ARG A 117 -7.42 4.10 5.51
CA ARG A 117 -6.87 5.35 4.97
C ARG A 117 -5.40 5.12 4.69
N PRO A 118 -4.88 5.56 3.53
CA PRO A 118 -3.42 5.53 3.28
C PRO A 118 -2.62 6.23 4.39
N ALA A 119 -3.20 7.24 5.06
CA ALA A 119 -2.61 7.93 6.20
C ALA A 119 -2.40 7.04 7.44
N ASP A 120 -3.21 5.98 7.59
CA ASP A 120 -3.18 5.08 8.74
C ASP A 120 -2.25 3.87 8.50
N SER A 121 -1.60 3.81 7.33
CA SER A 121 -0.67 2.73 6.98
C SER A 121 0.46 2.63 8.02
N PRO A 122 0.66 1.45 8.64
CA PRO A 122 1.76 1.25 9.58
C PRO A 122 3.14 1.43 8.92
N THR A 123 3.22 1.35 7.59
CA THR A 123 4.44 1.52 6.77
C THR A 123 4.59 2.92 6.19
N ARG A 124 3.71 3.87 6.53
CA ARG A 124 3.67 5.21 5.95
C ARG A 124 5.03 5.94 5.98
N GLY A 125 5.77 5.82 7.07
CA GLY A 125 7.11 6.40 7.18
C GLY A 125 8.10 5.86 6.14
N HIS A 126 8.09 4.54 5.91
CA HIS A 126 8.92 3.90 4.88
C HIS A 126 8.47 4.28 3.47
N GLU A 127 7.16 4.37 3.23
CA GLU A 127 6.60 4.81 1.93
C GLU A 127 6.99 6.26 1.61
N LEU A 128 6.88 7.18 2.58
CA LEU A 128 7.29 8.57 2.44
C LEU A 128 8.80 8.68 2.14
N LEU A 129 9.62 7.93 2.88
CA LEU A 129 11.07 7.93 2.67
C LEU A 129 11.44 7.36 1.29
N ALA A 130 10.83 6.25 0.87
CA ALA A 130 11.06 5.67 -0.45
C ALA A 130 10.67 6.65 -1.57
N THR A 131 9.54 7.34 -1.41
CA THR A 131 9.10 8.36 -2.36
C THR A 131 10.10 9.52 -2.42
N ALA A 132 10.54 10.03 -1.26
CA ALA A 132 11.52 11.11 -1.21
C ALA A 132 12.87 10.71 -1.84
N ARG A 133 13.35 9.50 -1.57
CA ARG A 133 14.56 8.94 -2.20
C ARG A 133 14.41 8.82 -3.72
N PHE A 134 13.27 8.33 -4.19
CA PHE A 134 12.97 8.23 -5.62
C PHE A 134 13.09 9.59 -6.31
N PHE A 135 12.40 10.63 -5.80
CA PHE A 135 12.49 11.96 -6.38
C PHE A 135 13.92 12.51 -6.35
N ALA A 136 14.64 12.33 -5.24
CA ALA A 136 16.02 12.79 -5.11
C ALA A 136 16.96 12.13 -6.13
N VAL A 137 16.84 10.81 -6.36
CA VAL A 137 17.65 10.08 -7.34
C VAL A 137 17.38 10.60 -8.74
N LEU A 138 16.12 10.69 -9.15
CA LEU A 138 15.77 11.11 -10.51
C LEU A 138 16.15 12.57 -10.79
N THR A 139 15.96 13.47 -9.82
CA THR A 139 16.40 14.88 -9.95
C THR A 139 17.91 14.98 -10.11
N ARG A 140 18.69 14.24 -9.32
CA ARG A 140 20.16 14.26 -9.41
C ARG A 140 20.66 13.73 -10.76
N HIS A 141 19.98 12.73 -11.34
CA HIS A 141 20.29 12.19 -12.65
C HIS A 141 19.68 13.00 -13.81
N GLY A 142 19.06 14.16 -13.53
CA GLY A 142 18.47 15.02 -14.56
C GLY A 142 17.31 14.38 -15.31
N LEU A 143 16.60 13.43 -14.69
CA LEU A 143 15.46 12.73 -15.31
C LEU A 143 14.13 13.47 -15.11
N PHE A 144 14.15 14.56 -14.35
CA PHE A 144 13.04 15.50 -14.20
C PHE A 144 13.41 16.85 -14.80
N ARG A 145 12.40 17.57 -15.27
CA ARG A 145 12.50 19.01 -15.54
C ARG A 145 12.74 19.77 -14.24
N ASP A 146 13.52 20.84 -14.32
CA ASP A 146 13.84 21.73 -13.20
C ASP A 146 12.91 22.96 -13.11
N ASP A 147 12.10 23.20 -14.14
CA ASP A 147 11.21 24.36 -14.26
C ASP A 147 9.76 24.10 -13.80
N VAL A 148 9.44 22.87 -13.38
CA VAL A 148 8.08 22.50 -12.96
C VAL A 148 7.84 22.90 -11.50
N PRO A 149 6.92 23.83 -11.21
CA PRO A 149 6.62 24.22 -9.84
C PRO A 149 6.01 23.06 -9.06
N ASN A 150 6.49 22.84 -7.83
CA ASN A 150 5.97 21.79 -6.94
C ASN A 150 5.94 20.41 -7.62
N LEU A 151 6.98 20.06 -8.36
CA LEU A 151 7.06 18.86 -9.21
C LEU A 151 6.48 17.60 -8.57
N ALA A 152 6.87 17.28 -7.32
CA ALA A 152 6.39 16.07 -6.65
C ALA A 152 4.87 16.07 -6.43
N TYR A 153 4.28 17.22 -6.07
CA TYR A 153 2.83 17.36 -5.92
C TYR A 153 2.13 17.24 -7.27
N ALA A 154 2.59 17.98 -8.29
CA ALA A 154 1.96 18.00 -9.61
C ALA A 154 2.01 16.61 -10.28
N LEU A 155 3.13 15.90 -10.17
CA LEU A 155 3.27 14.54 -10.69
C LEU A 155 2.35 13.56 -9.94
N THR A 156 2.33 13.62 -8.61
CA THR A 156 1.47 12.77 -7.77
C THR A 156 -0.01 13.03 -8.05
N ALA A 157 -0.42 14.30 -8.17
CA ALA A 157 -1.79 14.68 -8.47
C ALA A 157 -2.21 14.21 -9.87
N THR A 158 -1.31 14.29 -10.85
CA THR A 158 -1.54 13.75 -12.20
C THR A 158 -1.79 12.25 -12.12
N HIS A 159 -0.88 11.50 -11.50
CA HIS A 159 -1.02 10.05 -11.38
C HIS A 159 -2.30 9.64 -10.62
N ALA A 160 -2.58 10.28 -9.49
CA ALA A 160 -3.78 10.05 -8.71
C ALA A 160 -5.05 10.37 -9.51
N GLY A 161 -5.08 11.46 -10.27
CA GLY A 161 -6.21 11.81 -11.12
C GLY A 161 -6.54 10.74 -12.16
N PHE A 162 -5.52 10.10 -12.75
CA PHE A 162 -5.73 8.98 -13.67
C PHE A 162 -6.29 7.74 -12.95
N LEU A 163 -5.80 7.42 -11.75
CA LEU A 163 -6.29 6.28 -10.96
C LEU A 163 -7.73 6.47 -10.46
N LEU A 164 -8.11 7.70 -10.11
CA LEU A 164 -9.44 8.05 -9.61
C LEU A 164 -10.47 8.26 -10.72
N MET A 165 -10.05 8.37 -11.98
CA MET A 165 -10.95 8.71 -13.08
C MET A 165 -12.08 7.68 -13.25
N ASP A 166 -11.79 6.40 -13.02
CA ASP A 166 -12.79 5.32 -13.12
C ASP A 166 -13.91 5.46 -12.08
N ASN A 167 -13.65 6.14 -10.97
CA ASN A 167 -14.61 6.36 -9.90
C ASN A 167 -15.56 7.53 -10.16
N LEU A 168 -15.24 8.39 -11.14
CA LEU A 168 -16.08 9.53 -11.52
C LEU A 168 -17.21 9.16 -12.50
N GLY A 169 -17.27 7.89 -12.96
CA GLY A 169 -18.22 7.42 -13.97
C GLY A 169 -17.79 7.75 -15.40
N GLU A 170 -18.55 7.28 -16.40
CA GLU A 170 -18.26 7.57 -17.82
C GLU A 170 -18.29 9.08 -18.09
N THR A 171 -17.13 9.66 -18.35
CA THR A 171 -16.96 11.08 -18.65
C THR A 171 -17.01 11.30 -20.16
N GLY A 172 -18.22 11.32 -20.73
CA GLY A 172 -18.40 11.81 -22.10
C GLY A 172 -19.73 11.41 -22.74
N PRO A 173 -20.30 12.25 -23.64
CA PRO A 173 -21.65 12.05 -24.15
C PRO A 173 -21.82 10.86 -25.12
N THR A 174 -20.77 10.22 -25.66
CA THR A 174 -20.93 9.19 -26.72
C THR A 174 -19.77 8.19 -26.94
N ALA A 175 -18.63 8.24 -26.22
CA ALA A 175 -17.50 7.34 -26.48
C ALA A 175 -17.31 6.34 -25.34
N THR A 176 -17.24 5.06 -25.68
CA THR A 176 -16.77 3.99 -24.77
C THR A 176 -15.41 4.40 -24.22
N ALA A 177 -15.21 4.28 -22.90
CA ALA A 177 -13.93 4.62 -22.28
C ALA A 177 -12.79 3.82 -22.95
N PRO A 178 -11.60 4.43 -23.20
CA PRO A 178 -10.47 3.71 -23.73
C PRO A 178 -10.09 2.53 -22.82
N ASP A 179 -9.56 1.47 -23.41
CA ASP A 179 -9.07 0.35 -22.63
C ASP A 179 -7.93 0.77 -21.68
N VAL A 180 -7.63 -0.09 -20.69
CA VAL A 180 -6.64 0.20 -19.64
C VAL A 180 -5.26 0.52 -20.22
N ARG A 181 -4.85 -0.12 -21.33
CA ARG A 181 -3.55 0.12 -21.97
C ARG A 181 -3.52 1.47 -22.69
N ALA A 182 -4.60 1.83 -23.37
CA ALA A 182 -4.75 3.14 -23.99
C ALA A 182 -4.69 4.26 -22.93
N ARG A 183 -5.35 4.06 -21.78
CA ARG A 183 -5.29 5.00 -20.65
C ARG A 183 -3.89 5.13 -20.04
N ALA A 184 -3.19 4.00 -19.86
CA ALA A 184 -1.78 4.01 -19.44
C ALA A 184 -0.89 4.76 -20.46
N GLY A 185 -1.15 4.62 -21.76
CA GLY A 185 -0.50 5.38 -22.81
C GLY A 185 -0.73 6.89 -22.70
N SER A 186 -1.96 7.31 -22.40
CA SER A 186 -2.30 8.72 -22.13
C SER A 186 -1.56 9.27 -20.91
N LEU A 187 -1.51 8.50 -19.81
CA LEU A 187 -0.73 8.87 -18.62
C LEU A 187 0.75 9.02 -18.96
N ALA A 188 1.34 8.04 -19.66
CA ALA A 188 2.75 8.10 -20.08
C ALA A 188 3.02 9.35 -20.93
N HIS A 189 2.13 9.66 -21.88
CA HIS A 189 2.26 10.83 -22.73
C HIS A 189 2.26 12.14 -21.95
N VAL A 190 1.29 12.31 -21.04
CA VAL A 190 1.21 13.50 -20.17
C VAL A 190 2.47 13.60 -19.31
N VAL A 191 2.89 12.50 -18.69
CA VAL A 191 4.04 12.53 -17.77
C VAL A 191 5.33 12.89 -18.52
N ARG A 192 5.57 12.25 -19.69
CA ARG A 192 6.77 12.50 -20.50
C ARG A 192 6.86 13.96 -20.94
N THR A 193 5.73 14.54 -21.34
CA THR A 193 5.70 15.89 -21.90
C THR A 193 5.80 16.96 -20.81
N ALA A 194 5.16 16.74 -19.67
CA ALA A 194 5.02 17.74 -18.61
C ALA A 194 6.15 17.71 -17.57
N PHE A 195 6.79 16.57 -17.32
CA PHE A 195 7.71 16.41 -16.18
C PHE A 195 9.13 15.97 -16.54
N GLU A 196 9.39 15.52 -17.77
CA GLU A 196 10.71 15.03 -18.18
C GLU A 196 11.38 15.98 -19.19
N PRO A 197 12.73 16.01 -19.25
CA PRO A 197 13.45 16.80 -20.24
C PRO A 197 13.07 16.42 -21.68
N ALA A 198 13.14 17.40 -22.57
CA ALA A 198 12.95 17.18 -23.99
C ALA A 198 14.12 16.36 -24.59
N GLY A 199 13.80 15.53 -25.59
CA GLY A 199 14.79 14.67 -26.24
C GLY A 199 15.01 13.33 -25.54
N PRO A 200 15.90 12.47 -26.08
CA PRO A 200 16.22 11.19 -25.48
C PRO A 200 17.03 11.37 -24.18
N PRO A 201 16.73 10.63 -23.11
CA PRO A 201 17.52 10.70 -21.88
C PRO A 201 18.91 10.10 -22.08
N ASP A 202 19.89 10.54 -21.29
CA ASP A 202 21.21 9.92 -21.24
C ASP A 202 21.09 8.46 -20.76
N PRO A 203 21.49 7.46 -21.58
CA PRO A 203 21.44 6.05 -21.19
C PRO A 203 22.20 5.74 -19.90
N GLN A 204 23.31 6.43 -19.63
CA GLN A 204 24.10 6.21 -18.42
C GLN A 204 23.41 6.73 -17.17
N ALA A 205 22.79 7.92 -17.26
CA ALA A 205 21.96 8.47 -16.19
C ALA A 205 20.75 7.56 -15.88
N VAL A 206 20.10 7.02 -16.92
CA VAL A 206 18.99 6.07 -16.77
C VAL A 206 19.44 4.79 -16.06
N ALA A 207 20.53 4.17 -16.50
CA ALA A 207 21.05 2.95 -15.88
C ALA A 207 21.45 3.17 -14.41
N SER A 208 22.10 4.30 -14.12
CA SER A 208 22.52 4.65 -12.75
C SER A 208 21.32 4.91 -11.83
N ALA A 209 20.35 5.70 -12.30
CA ALA A 209 19.12 5.95 -11.53
C ALA A 209 18.36 4.65 -11.25
N ALA A 210 18.25 3.76 -12.24
CA ALA A 210 17.58 2.46 -12.08
C ALA A 210 18.23 1.60 -10.98
N ALA A 211 19.56 1.51 -10.98
CA ALA A 211 20.29 0.76 -9.95
C ALA A 211 20.05 1.34 -8.55
N GLU A 212 20.15 2.65 -8.39
CA GLU A 212 19.95 3.32 -7.09
C GLU A 212 18.50 3.23 -6.59
N VAL A 213 17.51 3.30 -7.49
CA VAL A 213 16.11 3.08 -7.13
C VAL A 213 15.88 1.62 -6.68
N LEU A 214 16.47 0.64 -7.37
CA LEU A 214 16.38 -0.77 -6.96
C LEU A 214 16.98 -0.99 -5.56
N GLU A 215 18.13 -0.38 -5.26
CA GLU A 215 18.74 -0.43 -3.93
C GLU A 215 17.83 0.22 -2.88
N ALA A 216 17.29 1.41 -3.16
CA ALA A 216 16.39 2.09 -2.24
C ALA A 216 15.11 1.29 -1.93
N ILE A 217 14.59 0.53 -2.90
CA ILE A 217 13.41 -0.33 -2.71
C ILE A 217 13.76 -1.60 -1.92
N ALA A 218 14.96 -2.16 -2.10
CA ALA A 218 15.39 -3.36 -1.41
C ALA A 218 15.35 -3.20 0.13
N ASP A 219 15.61 -1.99 0.64
CA ASP A 219 15.51 -1.66 2.06
C ASP A 219 14.07 -1.71 2.62
N VAL A 220 13.05 -1.55 1.76
CA VAL A 220 11.65 -1.41 2.18
C VAL A 220 10.92 -2.76 2.24
N ILE A 221 11.35 -3.77 1.50
CA ILE A 221 10.67 -5.07 1.40
C ILE A 221 10.70 -5.88 2.72
N PRO A 222 11.82 -6.01 3.45
CA PRO A 222 11.88 -6.86 4.64
C PRO A 222 10.91 -6.45 5.76
N PRO A 223 10.76 -5.14 6.14
CA PRO A 223 9.78 -4.70 7.13
C PRO A 223 8.33 -5.07 6.78
N TYR A 224 7.97 -5.10 5.49
CA TYR A 224 6.64 -5.52 5.06
C TYR A 224 6.41 -7.00 5.33
N ARG A 225 7.35 -7.87 4.92
CA ARG A 225 7.24 -9.33 5.12
C ARG A 225 7.15 -9.70 6.58
N GLU A 226 7.93 -9.04 7.44
CA GLU A 226 7.84 -9.25 8.89
C GLU A 226 6.47 -8.84 9.44
N ARG A 227 5.90 -7.72 9.00
CA ARG A 227 4.59 -7.28 9.48
C ARG A 227 3.45 -8.18 9.00
N ILE A 228 3.53 -8.69 7.76
CA ILE A 228 2.49 -9.55 7.19
C ILE A 228 2.46 -10.92 7.88
N TYR A 229 3.63 -11.55 8.06
CA TYR A 229 3.75 -12.94 8.50
C TYR A 229 4.32 -13.13 9.92
N GLY A 230 4.85 -12.09 10.55
CA GLY A 230 5.57 -12.14 11.82
C GLY A 230 4.70 -11.98 13.07
N TYR A 231 3.38 -11.78 12.93
CA TYR A 231 2.47 -11.64 14.09
C TYR A 231 2.61 -12.77 15.10
N ARG A 232 2.87 -14.01 14.66
CA ARG A 232 3.10 -15.14 15.58
C ARG A 232 4.38 -14.98 16.41
N ARG A 233 5.49 -14.55 15.80
CA ARG A 233 6.77 -14.36 16.51
C ARG A 233 6.70 -13.21 17.51
N ALA A 234 6.03 -12.12 17.15
CA ALA A 234 5.79 -11.01 18.08
C ALA A 234 4.94 -11.44 19.29
N GLN A 235 3.98 -12.35 19.06
CA GLN A 235 3.13 -12.91 20.13
C GLN A 235 3.90 -13.86 21.05
N GLU A 236 4.68 -14.79 20.49
CA GLU A 236 5.53 -15.69 21.27
C GLU A 236 6.54 -14.91 22.12
N ALA A 237 7.12 -13.83 21.59
CA ALA A 237 8.01 -12.94 22.34
C ALA A 237 7.27 -12.20 23.48
N ALA A 238 6.06 -11.69 23.25
CA ALA A 238 5.27 -10.99 24.26
C ALA A 238 4.77 -11.92 25.39
N GLU A 239 4.40 -13.16 25.05
CA GLU A 239 3.99 -14.20 26.00
C GLU A 239 5.17 -14.70 26.83
N THR A 240 6.35 -14.88 26.22
CA THR A 240 7.58 -15.25 26.93
C THR A 240 8.11 -14.10 27.81
N SER A 241 7.80 -12.85 27.46
CA SER A 241 8.18 -11.65 28.23
C SER A 241 7.20 -11.29 29.36
N GLY A 242 6.09 -12.03 29.54
CA GLY A 242 5.16 -11.81 30.65
C GLY A 242 4.40 -10.48 30.63
N ALA A 243 4.34 -9.77 29.50
CA ALA A 243 3.64 -8.49 29.39
C ALA A 243 2.13 -8.70 29.17
N HIS A 244 1.41 -9.08 30.23
CA HIS A 244 -0.05 -9.01 30.27
C HIS A 244 -0.49 -7.55 30.50
N SER A 245 -0.68 -6.78 29.42
CA SER A 245 -1.43 -5.54 29.51
C SER A 245 -2.93 -5.86 29.49
N ALA A 246 -3.54 -5.92 30.68
CA ALA A 246 -4.99 -5.82 30.83
C ALA A 246 -5.45 -4.39 30.44
N PRO A 247 -6.65 -4.20 29.87
CA PRO A 247 -7.13 -2.87 29.54
C PRO A 247 -7.45 -2.10 30.83
N ALA A 248 -6.76 -0.98 31.05
CA ALA A 248 -7.07 -0.07 32.14
C ALA A 248 -8.42 0.62 31.85
N THR A 249 -9.47 0.19 32.54
CA THR A 249 -10.69 0.99 32.70
C THR A 249 -10.35 2.18 33.59
N ALA A 250 -10.04 3.33 33.00
CA ALA A 250 -9.94 4.59 33.72
C ALA A 250 -11.35 5.07 34.08
N ARG A 251 -11.75 4.89 35.35
CA ARG A 251 -12.76 5.75 35.98
C ARG A 251 -12.06 7.06 36.35
N GLU A 252 -12.46 8.16 35.71
CA GLU A 252 -12.04 9.50 36.10
C GLU A 252 -12.56 9.84 37.52
N PRO A 253 -11.76 10.52 38.36
CA PRO A 253 -12.25 11.05 39.63
C PRO A 253 -12.92 12.42 39.44
N VAL A 254 -14.11 12.56 40.04
CA VAL A 254 -14.85 13.83 40.18
C VAL A 254 -14.03 14.81 41.03
N PRO A 255 -13.77 16.06 40.59
CA PRO A 255 -13.10 17.05 41.41
C PRO A 255 -14.05 17.57 42.51
N GLY A 256 -13.61 17.43 43.76
CA GLY A 256 -14.31 17.88 44.95
C GLY A 256 -14.40 19.40 45.06
N ASP A 257 -15.60 19.83 45.44
CA ASP A 257 -16.02 21.16 45.87
C ASP A 257 -15.18 21.68 47.06
N THR A 258 -14.48 22.80 46.84
CA THR A 258 -13.83 23.58 47.89
C THR A 258 -14.54 24.92 48.09
N GLY A 259 -15.69 24.86 48.76
CA GLY A 259 -15.99 25.67 49.95
C GLY A 259 -15.90 27.19 49.83
N ARG A 260 -17.03 27.83 49.51
CA ARG A 260 -17.34 29.19 49.99
C ARG A 260 -17.92 29.11 51.40
N ARG A 261 -17.17 29.60 52.40
CA ARG A 261 -17.70 30.03 53.70
C ARG A 261 -17.98 31.54 53.68
N ARG A 262 -19.22 31.93 54.00
CA ARG A 262 -19.60 33.13 54.77
C ARG A 262 -20.39 32.59 55.98
N PRO A 263 -20.24 33.13 57.20
CA PRO A 263 -20.85 34.39 57.63
C PRO A 263 -19.90 35.21 58.54
N THR A 264 -20.11 36.48 58.89
CA THR A 264 -21.29 37.24 59.32
C THR A 264 -21.29 38.66 58.77
#